data_AF-A0AA36JQI0-F1
#
_entry.id   AF-A0AA36JQI0-F1
#
_cell.length_a   1.000
_cell.length_b   1.000
_cell.length_c   1.000
_cell.angle_alpha   90.00
_cell.angle_beta   90.00
_cell.angle_gamma   90.00
#
_symmetry.space_group_name_H-M   'P 1'
#
loop_
_entity.id
_entity.type
_entity.pdbx_description
1 polymer ?
#
loop_
_entity_poly.entity_id
_entity_poly.type
_entity_poly.pdbx_seq_one_letter_code
_entity_poly.pdbx_strand_id
1 'polypeptide(L)'
;GACCGHFLPFRRVAVVLRTREMQGDDQDGDSVVVYGPHYRGCEYRRLLLARSIEADLPADGQAATRSLAAFLALLGLETAFASAEYHSAATSAASPLQLARMEAQRQAAAAWCSGSTLSFQGEERSLPWLINFAVDCDDAELLQALLHFFLSFYGCAAELRSPLLPPVQWPEEESGVVRLWHYSALRKDWRLREGSVFRLGGFADGSHRRSAAEAEVEWCFEIPGGKQVPLLYLDPELTGDGVPRFVLQPYTLVVVRQLELGSEGPRTVWLGFPGELGQTWEAPIGP
;
A
#
# COMPACT_ATOMS: atom_id res chain seq x y z
N GLY A 1 19.16 23.75 7.09
CA GLY A 1 18.14 24.47 7.89
C GLY A 1 16.75 24.10 7.38
N ALA A 2 15.85 23.70 8.29
CA ALA A 2 14.45 23.42 7.96
C ALA A 2 13.76 24.70 7.49
N CYS A 3 13.01 24.64 6.38
CA CYS A 3 12.33 25.81 5.83
C CYS A 3 10.86 25.88 6.19
N CYS A 4 10.22 24.75 6.50
CA CYS A 4 8.89 24.73 7.08
C CYS A 4 8.60 23.39 7.77
N GLY A 5 7.85 23.46 8.87
CA GLY A 5 7.20 22.32 9.52
C GLY A 5 5.69 22.44 9.37
N HIS A 6 4.98 21.38 9.02
CA HIS A 6 3.51 21.37 8.98
C HIS A 6 2.96 20.19 9.78
N PHE A 7 1.91 20.45 10.54
CA PHE A 7 1.12 19.40 11.17
C PHE A 7 0.17 18.78 10.13
N LEU A 8 0.16 17.45 10.05
CA LEU A 8 -0.80 16.68 9.24
C LEU A 8 -1.91 16.10 10.15
N PRO A 9 -3.03 15.63 9.57
CA PRO A 9 -4.04 14.88 10.32
C PRO A 9 -3.42 13.72 11.12
N PHE A 10 -4.03 13.37 12.25
CA PHE A 10 -3.57 12.32 13.17
C PHE A 10 -2.24 12.61 13.91
N ARG A 11 -2.00 13.88 14.29
CA ARG A 11 -0.85 14.31 15.14
C ARG A 11 0.54 14.01 14.55
N ARG A 12 0.76 14.31 13.27
CA ARG A 12 2.04 14.11 12.58
C ARG A 12 2.71 15.45 12.25
N VAL A 13 4.04 15.49 12.17
CA VAL A 13 4.81 16.68 11.72
C VAL A 13 5.61 16.32 10.48
N ALA A 14 5.45 17.09 9.40
CA ALA A 14 6.29 17.04 8.22
C ALA A 14 7.30 18.19 8.25
N VAL A 15 8.60 17.91 8.08
CA VAL A 15 9.65 18.93 7.99
C VAL A 15 10.21 18.95 6.57
N VAL A 16 10.21 20.12 5.93
CA VAL A 16 10.85 20.33 4.62
C VAL A 16 12.21 20.97 4.85
N LEU A 17 13.27 20.31 4.40
CA LEU A 17 14.63 20.86 4.43
C LEU A 17 14.96 21.48 3.06
N ARG A 18 15.39 22.74 3.06
CA ARG A 18 15.92 23.39 1.85
C ARG A 18 17.29 22.75 1.54
N THR A 19 17.36 22.04 0.41
CA THR A 19 18.54 21.95 -0.46
C THR A 19 19.79 21.18 -0.01
N ARG A 20 19.69 20.02 0.66
CA ARG A 20 20.82 19.05 0.68
C ARG A 20 20.31 17.62 0.57
N GLU A 21 20.78 16.88 -0.44
CA GLU A 21 21.04 15.45 -0.27
C GLU A 21 22.02 15.33 0.90
N MET A 22 21.56 14.77 2.03
CA MET A 22 22.50 14.37 3.07
C MET A 22 23.04 13.00 2.69
N GLN A 23 24.34 12.96 2.38
CA GLN A 23 25.16 11.85 2.89
C GLN A 23 24.99 11.91 4.41
N GLY A 24 24.33 10.89 4.98
CA GLY A 24 24.15 10.81 6.43
C GLY A 24 25.51 10.81 7.11
N ASP A 25 25.70 11.74 8.03
CA ASP A 25 26.80 11.75 8.99
C ASP A 25 26.40 10.87 10.19
N ASP A 26 27.38 10.15 10.71
CA ASP A 26 27.21 8.85 11.36
C ASP A 26 26.76 8.94 12.83
N GLN A 27 26.42 10.14 13.32
CA GLN A 27 26.37 10.42 14.76
C GLN A 27 25.08 11.05 15.29
N ASP A 28 24.18 11.54 14.43
CA ASP A 28 22.93 12.15 14.89
C ASP A 28 21.74 11.25 14.56
N GLY A 29 21.18 10.63 15.61
CA GLY A 29 19.98 9.77 15.59
C GLY A 29 18.67 10.49 15.25
N ASP A 30 18.71 11.56 14.47
CA ASP A 30 17.51 12.24 13.98
C ASP A 30 16.95 11.46 12.78
N SER A 31 15.87 10.73 13.04
CA SER A 31 15.05 10.11 11.99
C SER A 31 14.27 11.20 11.24
N VAL A 32 14.96 11.93 10.36
CA VAL A 32 14.32 12.89 9.45
C VAL A 32 13.51 12.08 8.44
N VAL A 33 12.17 12.17 8.53
CA VAL A 33 11.30 11.77 7.42
C VAL A 33 11.49 12.79 6.30
N VAL A 34 12.49 12.57 5.45
CA VAL A 34 12.70 13.37 4.26
C VAL A 34 11.55 13.06 3.30
N TYR A 35 10.55 13.93 3.28
CA TYR A 35 9.72 14.04 2.09
C TYR A 35 10.65 14.52 0.99
N GLY A 36 11.02 13.62 0.07
CA GLY A 36 11.63 14.07 -1.18
C GLY A 36 10.74 15.15 -1.79
N PRO A 37 11.31 16.23 -2.37
CA PRO A 37 10.54 17.33 -2.97
C PRO A 37 9.45 16.83 -3.95
N HIS A 38 9.68 15.67 -4.56
CA HIS A 38 8.76 14.96 -5.45
C HIS A 38 7.40 14.61 -4.80
N TYR A 39 7.34 14.25 -3.52
CA TYR A 39 6.06 13.83 -2.91
C TYR A 39 5.07 14.97 -2.70
N ARG A 40 5.54 16.19 -2.42
CA ARG A 40 4.62 17.32 -2.15
C ARG A 40 3.81 17.68 -3.39
N GLY A 41 4.40 17.51 -4.57
CA GLY A 41 3.81 17.78 -5.87
C GLY A 41 3.44 16.54 -6.66
N CYS A 42 3.51 15.33 -6.09
CA CYS A 42 3.20 14.13 -6.86
C CYS A 42 1.72 14.07 -7.23
N GLU A 43 1.46 13.63 -8.46
CA GLU A 43 0.13 13.55 -9.03
C GLU A 43 -0.72 12.54 -8.28
N TYR A 44 -0.13 11.45 -7.80
CA TYR A 44 -0.82 10.49 -6.94
C TYR A 44 -1.45 11.15 -5.71
N ARG A 45 -0.67 11.97 -5.00
CA ARG A 45 -1.14 12.69 -3.82
C ARG A 45 -2.20 13.71 -4.18
N ARG A 46 -2.01 14.46 -5.27
CA ARG A 46 -2.97 15.47 -5.74
C ARG A 46 -4.31 14.82 -6.11
N LEU A 47 -4.28 13.66 -6.74
CA LEU A 47 -5.47 12.98 -7.24
C LEU A 47 -6.23 12.23 -6.14
N LEU A 48 -5.54 11.56 -5.23
CA LEU A 48 -6.18 10.66 -4.25
C LEU A 48 -6.20 11.21 -2.82
N LEU A 49 -5.11 11.81 -2.36
CA LEU A 49 -5.01 12.28 -0.95
C LEU A 49 -5.66 13.65 -0.73
N ALA A 50 -5.98 14.38 -1.80
CA ALA A 50 -6.78 15.60 -1.73
C ALA A 50 -8.30 15.33 -1.72
N ARG A 51 -8.71 14.07 -1.89
CA ARG A 51 -10.10 13.63 -1.98
C ARG A 51 -10.57 13.00 -0.67
N SER A 52 -11.87 13.08 -0.43
CA SER A 52 -12.50 12.23 0.58
C SER A 52 -12.88 10.93 -0.10
N ILE A 53 -12.15 9.85 0.19
CA ILE A 53 -12.42 8.53 -0.39
C ILE A 53 -13.88 8.14 -0.15
N GLU A 54 -14.40 8.34 1.07
CA GLU A 54 -15.78 8.02 1.43
C GLU A 54 -16.82 8.79 0.58
N ALA A 55 -16.58 10.09 0.35
CA ALA A 55 -17.47 10.93 -0.44
C ALA A 55 -17.40 10.60 -1.93
N ASP A 56 -16.20 10.23 -2.41
CA ASP A 56 -15.90 10.01 -3.81
C ASP A 56 -15.97 8.54 -4.23
N LEU A 57 -16.34 7.63 -3.32
CA LEU A 57 -16.55 6.22 -3.65
C LEU A 57 -17.58 6.09 -4.79
N PRO A 58 -17.25 5.37 -5.88
CA PRO A 58 -18.14 5.28 -7.03
C PRO A 58 -19.53 4.74 -6.67
N ALA A 59 -20.56 5.40 -7.20
CA ALA A 59 -21.95 4.94 -7.10
C ALA A 59 -22.33 3.92 -8.20
N ASP A 60 -21.35 3.51 -9.01
CA ASP A 60 -21.48 2.53 -10.06
C ASP A 60 -20.54 1.35 -9.77
N GLY A 61 -21.12 0.16 -9.63
CA GLY A 61 -20.39 -1.07 -9.33
C GLY A 61 -19.33 -1.43 -10.37
N GLN A 62 -19.49 -0.99 -11.62
CA GLN A 62 -18.55 -1.26 -12.70
C GLN A 62 -17.46 -0.18 -12.88
N ALA A 63 -17.46 0.87 -12.04
CA ALA A 63 -16.54 1.98 -12.21
C ALA A 63 -15.07 1.56 -12.12
N ALA A 64 -14.74 0.64 -11.19
CA ALA A 64 -13.39 0.12 -11.03
C ALA A 64 -12.91 -0.62 -12.28
N THR A 65 -13.73 -1.52 -12.83
CA THR A 65 -13.39 -2.29 -14.05
C THR A 65 -13.20 -1.39 -15.26
N ARG A 66 -14.07 -0.39 -15.45
CA ARG A 66 -13.92 0.56 -16.58
C ARG A 66 -12.68 1.44 -16.45
N SER A 67 -12.37 1.87 -15.23
CA SER A 67 -11.15 2.63 -14.91
C SER A 67 -9.91 1.79 -15.24
N LEU A 68 -9.90 0.52 -14.84
CA LEU A 68 -8.82 -0.41 -15.15
C LEU A 68 -8.68 -0.67 -16.65
N ALA A 69 -9.78 -0.89 -17.36
CA ALA A 69 -9.77 -1.07 -18.82
C ALA A 69 -9.22 0.17 -19.55
N ALA A 70 -9.61 1.38 -19.11
CA ALA A 70 -9.07 2.62 -19.65
C ALA A 70 -7.56 2.75 -19.41
N PHE A 71 -7.09 2.41 -18.21
CA PHE A 71 -5.67 2.39 -17.88
C PHE A 71 -4.88 1.42 -18.77
N LEU A 72 -5.37 0.19 -18.95
CA LEU A 72 -4.69 -0.79 -19.78
C LEU A 72 -4.67 -0.39 -21.26
N ALA A 73 -5.75 0.24 -21.75
CA ALA A 73 -5.80 0.78 -23.11
C ALA A 73 -4.73 1.86 -23.34
N LEU A 74 -4.45 2.72 -22.35
CA LEU A 74 -3.36 3.71 -22.42
C LEU A 74 -1.97 3.07 -22.50
N LEU A 75 -1.81 1.87 -21.93
CA LEU A 75 -0.60 1.07 -22.06
C LEU A 75 -0.54 0.24 -23.34
N GLY A 76 -1.57 0.29 -24.19
CA GLY A 76 -1.70 -0.54 -25.39
C GLY A 76 -1.98 -2.01 -25.07
N LEU A 77 -2.58 -2.30 -23.91
CA LEU A 77 -2.88 -3.65 -23.44
C LEU A 77 -4.39 -3.91 -23.54
N GLU A 78 -4.76 -5.07 -24.10
CA GLU A 78 -6.14 -5.53 -24.16
C GLU A 78 -6.38 -6.67 -23.16
N THR A 79 -7.45 -6.56 -22.37
CA THR A 79 -7.88 -7.62 -21.46
C THR A 79 -9.38 -7.62 -21.27
N ALA A 80 -9.95 -8.82 -21.14
CA ALA A 80 -11.28 -9.00 -20.59
C ALA A 80 -11.15 -9.37 -19.11
N PHE A 81 -11.68 -8.54 -18.22
CA PHE A 81 -11.86 -8.91 -16.82
C PHE A 81 -13.20 -9.64 -16.68
N ALA A 82 -13.16 -10.88 -16.19
CA ALA A 82 -14.36 -11.55 -15.77
C ALA A 82 -14.90 -10.83 -14.52
N SER A 83 -16.18 -10.44 -14.55
CA SER A 83 -16.87 -10.09 -13.31
C SER A 83 -16.95 -11.35 -12.47
N ALA A 84 -16.29 -11.39 -11.30
CA ALA A 84 -16.54 -12.48 -10.38
C ALA A 84 -18.05 -12.48 -10.02
N GLU A 85 -18.68 -13.63 -9.84
CA GLU A 85 -20.07 -13.68 -9.39
C GLU A 85 -20.08 -13.82 -7.87
N TYR A 86 -20.65 -12.84 -7.17
CA TYR A 86 -20.73 -12.88 -5.71
C TYR A 86 -22.17 -13.08 -5.26
N HIS A 87 -22.43 -14.22 -4.63
CA HIS A 87 -23.74 -14.60 -4.14
C HIS A 87 -23.77 -14.42 -2.62
N SER A 88 -24.12 -13.22 -2.14
CA SER A 88 -24.35 -12.98 -0.71
C SER A 88 -25.84 -12.96 -0.37
N ALA A 89 -26.20 -13.73 0.66
CA ALA A 89 -27.54 -13.75 1.25
C ALA A 89 -27.93 -12.42 1.92
N ALA A 90 -26.96 -11.54 2.23
CA ALA A 90 -27.17 -10.26 2.91
C ALA A 90 -27.59 -9.11 1.97
N THR A 91 -27.76 -9.39 0.67
CA THR A 91 -28.04 -8.39 -0.37
C THR A 91 -29.49 -7.89 -0.39
N SER A 92 -30.43 -8.63 0.21
CA SER A 92 -31.87 -8.34 0.09
C SER A 92 -32.34 -7.07 0.81
N ALA A 93 -31.58 -6.57 1.80
CA ALA A 93 -31.91 -5.36 2.56
C ALA A 93 -31.02 -4.14 2.24
N ALA A 94 -30.05 -4.30 1.34
CA ALA A 94 -29.10 -3.25 0.98
C ALA A 94 -29.69 -2.22 0.01
N SER A 95 -29.37 -0.94 0.18
CA SER A 95 -29.71 0.08 -0.82
C SER A 95 -28.91 -0.12 -2.11
N PRO A 96 -29.43 0.33 -3.28
CA PRO A 96 -28.70 0.25 -4.54
C PRO A 96 -27.29 0.88 -4.49
N LEU A 97 -27.13 1.98 -3.75
CA LEU A 97 -25.83 2.64 -3.57
C LEU A 97 -24.84 1.76 -2.79
N GLN A 98 -25.30 1.09 -1.72
CA GLN A 98 -24.45 0.18 -0.95
C GLN A 98 -24.02 -1.03 -1.79
N LEU A 99 -24.94 -1.56 -2.59
CA LEU A 99 -24.65 -2.66 -3.52
C LEU A 99 -23.62 -2.23 -4.57
N ALA A 100 -23.78 -1.04 -5.16
CA ALA A 100 -22.82 -0.51 -6.14
C ALA A 100 -21.43 -0.29 -5.53
N ARG A 101 -21.33 0.29 -4.33
CA ARG A 101 -20.03 0.48 -3.64
C ARG A 101 -19.36 -0.83 -3.29
N MET A 102 -20.13 -1.78 -2.76
CA MET A 102 -19.66 -3.15 -2.49
C MET A 102 -19.11 -3.79 -3.76
N GLU A 103 -19.87 -3.73 -4.85
CA GLU A 103 -19.48 -4.28 -6.14
C GLU A 103 -18.22 -3.64 -6.72
N ALA A 104 -18.07 -2.32 -6.58
CA ALA A 104 -16.88 -1.63 -7.03
C ALA A 104 -15.63 -2.04 -6.23
N GLN A 105 -15.72 -2.12 -4.89
CA GLN A 105 -14.65 -2.65 -4.02
C GLN A 105 -14.27 -4.08 -4.43
N ARG A 106 -15.29 -4.90 -4.72
CA ARG A 106 -15.14 -6.29 -5.12
C ARG A 106 -14.37 -6.45 -6.42
N GLN A 107 -14.73 -5.68 -7.44
CA GLN A 107 -14.06 -5.71 -8.74
C GLN A 107 -12.61 -5.25 -8.63
N ALA A 108 -12.34 -4.21 -7.83
CA ALA A 108 -10.97 -3.76 -7.58
C ALA A 108 -10.12 -4.84 -6.89
N ALA A 109 -10.66 -5.50 -5.86
CA ALA A 109 -9.99 -6.60 -5.17
C ALA A 109 -9.74 -7.81 -6.09
N ALA A 110 -10.74 -8.21 -6.86
CA ALA A 110 -10.64 -9.32 -7.80
C ALA A 110 -9.61 -9.05 -8.90
N ALA A 111 -9.59 -7.83 -9.45
CA ALA A 111 -8.58 -7.42 -10.41
C ALA A 111 -7.17 -7.45 -9.81
N TRP A 112 -6.98 -6.92 -8.60
CA TRP A 112 -5.69 -7.00 -7.90
C TRP A 112 -5.20 -8.45 -7.74
N CYS A 113 -6.11 -9.38 -7.48
CA CYS A 113 -5.79 -10.79 -7.22
C CYS A 113 -5.83 -11.69 -8.46
N SER A 114 -6.13 -11.18 -9.66
CA SER A 114 -6.53 -12.02 -10.80
C SER A 114 -5.44 -12.96 -11.33
N GLY A 115 -4.21 -12.87 -10.80
CA GLY A 115 -3.04 -13.62 -11.26
C GLY A 115 -2.67 -13.34 -12.72
N SER A 116 -3.40 -12.45 -13.40
CA SER A 116 -3.25 -12.19 -14.83
C SER A 116 -1.92 -11.51 -15.09
N THR A 117 -1.20 -12.02 -16.07
CA THR A 117 0.02 -11.42 -16.60
C THR A 117 -0.26 -10.84 -17.99
N LEU A 118 0.40 -9.72 -18.29
CA LEU A 118 0.28 -8.99 -19.55
C LEU A 118 1.68 -8.73 -20.10
N SER A 119 1.82 -8.80 -21.43
CA SER A 119 3.08 -8.45 -22.07
C SER A 119 3.21 -6.93 -22.15
N PHE A 120 4.10 -6.36 -21.35
CA PHE A 120 4.38 -4.93 -21.32
C PHE A 120 5.87 -4.71 -21.62
N GLN A 121 6.17 -3.98 -22.68
CA GLN A 121 7.54 -3.72 -23.14
C GLN A 121 8.39 -4.99 -23.36
N GLY A 122 7.75 -6.07 -23.81
CA GLY A 122 8.42 -7.34 -24.11
C GLY A 122 8.61 -8.27 -22.91
N GLU A 123 8.14 -7.90 -21.72
CA GLU A 123 8.20 -8.74 -20.52
C GLU A 123 6.79 -9.04 -19.98
N GLU A 124 6.62 -10.20 -19.35
CA GLU A 124 5.38 -10.51 -18.64
C GLU A 124 5.33 -9.75 -17.31
N ARG A 125 4.23 -9.03 -17.09
CA ARG A 125 3.99 -8.22 -15.90
C ARG A 125 2.63 -8.52 -15.32
N SER A 126 2.57 -8.69 -14.00
CA SER A 126 1.30 -8.82 -13.31
C SER A 126 0.55 -7.50 -13.25
N LEU A 127 -0.77 -7.55 -13.07
CA LEU A 127 -1.57 -6.34 -12.93
C LEU A 127 -1.19 -5.47 -11.71
N PRO A 128 -0.95 -6.03 -10.50
CA PRO A 128 -0.39 -5.27 -9.38
C PRO A 128 0.91 -4.54 -9.72
N TRP A 129 1.78 -5.17 -10.52
CA TRP A 129 3.01 -4.53 -10.97
C TRP A 129 2.74 -3.32 -11.87
N LEU A 130 1.81 -3.43 -12.83
CA LEU A 130 1.45 -2.31 -13.72
C LEU A 130 0.81 -1.14 -12.96
N ILE A 131 -0.02 -1.44 -11.95
CA ILE A 131 -0.61 -0.42 -11.09
C ILE A 131 0.50 0.28 -10.30
N ASN A 132 1.45 -0.47 -9.72
CA ASN A 132 2.61 0.10 -9.04
C ASN A 132 3.51 0.90 -9.99
N PHE A 133 3.66 0.47 -11.25
CA PHE A 133 4.38 1.23 -12.26
C PHE A 133 3.76 2.62 -12.49
N ALA A 134 2.43 2.72 -12.55
CA ALA A 134 1.74 4.01 -12.67
C ALA A 134 1.98 4.93 -11.45
N VAL A 135 2.05 4.35 -10.25
CA VAL A 135 2.38 5.09 -9.02
C VAL A 135 3.83 5.55 -9.02
N ASP A 136 4.75 4.67 -9.44
CA ASP A 136 6.19 4.92 -9.45
C ASP A 136 6.60 5.95 -10.50
N CYS A 137 5.99 5.94 -11.69
CA CYS A 137 6.26 6.94 -12.74
C CYS A 137 5.54 8.27 -12.49
N ASP A 138 4.53 8.27 -11.61
CA ASP A 138 3.71 9.42 -11.24
C ASP A 138 3.09 10.16 -12.44
N ASP A 139 2.77 9.41 -13.50
CA ASP A 139 2.16 9.95 -14.71
C ASP A 139 0.69 10.32 -14.46
N ALA A 140 0.35 11.59 -14.71
CA ALA A 140 -0.98 12.13 -14.41
C ALA A 140 -2.10 11.42 -15.19
N GLU A 141 -1.85 11.03 -16.45
CA GLU A 141 -2.86 10.42 -17.31
C GLU A 141 -3.12 8.97 -16.88
N LEU A 142 -2.06 8.20 -16.62
CA LEU A 142 -2.17 6.83 -16.10
C LEU A 142 -2.87 6.80 -14.74
N LEU A 143 -2.49 7.70 -13.82
CA LEU A 143 -3.11 7.79 -12.51
C LEU A 143 -4.57 8.24 -12.57
N GLN A 144 -4.90 9.17 -13.47
CA GLN A 144 -6.27 9.61 -13.69
C GLN A 144 -7.13 8.49 -14.28
N ALA A 145 -6.58 7.68 -15.18
CA ALA A 145 -7.26 6.51 -15.71
C ALA A 145 -7.55 5.46 -14.62
N LEU A 146 -6.68 5.33 -13.62
CA LEU A 146 -6.85 4.45 -12.45
C LEU A 146 -7.68 5.05 -11.30
N LEU A 147 -8.19 6.28 -11.41
CA LEU A 147 -8.81 6.98 -10.27
C LEU A 147 -9.93 6.18 -9.59
N HIS A 148 -10.90 5.66 -10.34
CA HIS A 148 -12.00 4.91 -9.73
C HIS A 148 -11.56 3.52 -9.26
N PHE A 149 -10.58 2.90 -9.94
CA PHE A 149 -9.94 1.70 -9.40
C PHE A 149 -9.35 1.97 -8.03
N PHE A 150 -8.54 3.03 -7.88
CA PHE A 150 -7.96 3.40 -6.60
C PHE A 150 -9.03 3.69 -5.56
N LEU A 151 -10.01 4.55 -5.83
CA LEU A 151 -11.07 4.87 -4.86
C LEU A 151 -11.80 3.61 -4.38
N SER A 152 -12.13 2.70 -5.29
CA SER A 152 -12.74 1.41 -4.95
C SER A 152 -11.80 0.50 -4.16
N PHE A 153 -10.52 0.42 -4.53
CA PHE A 153 -9.52 -0.39 -3.84
C PHE A 153 -9.22 0.12 -2.43
N TYR A 154 -9.13 1.44 -2.26
CA TYR A 154 -9.04 2.10 -0.96
C TYR A 154 -10.30 1.90 -0.11
N GLY A 155 -11.45 1.71 -0.75
CA GLY A 155 -12.68 1.28 -0.08
C GLY A 155 -12.56 -0.08 0.61
N CYS A 156 -11.55 -0.90 0.31
CA CYS A 156 -11.26 -2.14 1.02
C CYS A 156 -10.53 -1.94 2.37
N ALA A 157 -10.20 -0.70 2.75
CA ALA A 157 -9.69 -0.40 4.09
C ALA A 157 -10.72 -0.79 5.16
N ALA A 158 -10.27 -1.31 6.30
CA ALA A 158 -11.16 -1.86 7.32
C ALA A 158 -12.25 -0.87 7.79
N GLU A 159 -11.92 0.42 7.84
CA GLU A 159 -12.80 1.52 8.25
C GLU A 159 -13.77 2.00 7.16
N LEU A 160 -13.48 1.74 5.87
CA LEU A 160 -14.30 2.15 4.72
C LEU A 160 -15.03 0.98 4.04
N ARG A 161 -14.72 -0.24 4.47
CA ARG A 161 -15.22 -1.47 3.86
C ARG A 161 -16.73 -1.54 3.97
N SER A 162 -17.38 -1.96 2.88
CA SER A 162 -18.83 -2.16 2.88
C SER A 162 -19.21 -3.17 3.98
N PRO A 163 -20.21 -2.87 4.83
CA PRO A 163 -20.69 -3.81 5.85
C PRO A 163 -21.40 -5.04 5.24
N LEU A 164 -21.62 -5.04 3.92
CA LEU A 164 -22.18 -6.18 3.19
C LEU A 164 -21.13 -7.23 2.80
N LEU A 165 -19.85 -6.88 2.89
CA LEU A 165 -18.75 -7.83 2.71
C LEU A 165 -18.55 -8.62 4.02
N PRO A 166 -17.99 -9.84 3.97
CA PRO A 166 -17.70 -10.63 5.17
C PRO A 166 -16.81 -9.82 6.14
N PRO A 167 -16.81 -10.09 7.45
CA PRO A 167 -15.93 -9.37 8.38
C PRO A 167 -14.43 -9.57 8.04
N VAL A 168 -13.59 -8.64 8.46
CA VAL A 168 -12.13 -8.77 8.29
C VAL A 168 -11.62 -9.96 9.11
N GLN A 169 -10.92 -10.88 8.47
CA GLN A 169 -10.28 -12.02 9.12
C GLN A 169 -8.83 -11.65 9.45
N TRP A 170 -8.61 -11.01 10.59
CA TRP A 170 -7.26 -10.67 11.04
C TRP A 170 -6.42 -11.94 11.29
N PRO A 171 -5.11 -11.92 10.97
CA PRO A 171 -4.23 -13.03 11.34
C PRO A 171 -4.18 -13.16 12.86
N GLU A 172 -3.84 -14.35 13.34
CA GLU A 172 -3.62 -14.54 14.78
C GLU A 172 -2.51 -13.59 15.28
N GLU A 173 -2.80 -12.87 16.36
CA GLU A 173 -1.82 -11.98 16.98
C GLU A 173 -0.85 -12.80 17.83
N GLU A 174 0.42 -12.81 17.45
CA GLU A 174 1.49 -13.39 18.27
C GLU A 174 2.14 -12.27 19.07
N SER A 175 2.09 -12.34 20.40
CA SER A 175 2.67 -11.32 21.29
C SER A 175 2.13 -9.90 21.04
N GLY A 176 0.88 -9.78 20.56
CA GLY A 176 0.25 -8.49 20.23
C GLY A 176 0.74 -7.88 18.92
N VAL A 177 1.32 -8.68 18.02
CA VAL A 177 1.78 -8.26 16.70
C VAL A 177 1.20 -9.17 15.62
N VAL A 178 0.67 -8.57 14.57
CA VAL A 178 0.32 -9.21 13.31
C VAL A 178 1.53 -9.13 12.38
N ARG A 179 1.96 -10.26 11.82
CA ARG A 179 3.07 -10.30 10.85
C ARG A 179 2.54 -10.53 9.44
N LEU A 180 2.94 -9.67 8.52
CA LEU A 180 2.66 -9.82 7.09
C LEU A 180 3.97 -9.97 6.32
N TRP A 181 4.06 -11.05 5.55
CA TRP A 181 5.19 -11.36 4.70
C TRP A 181 4.93 -10.91 3.28
N HIS A 182 5.84 -10.10 2.75
CA HIS A 182 5.89 -9.67 1.38
C HIS A 182 7.20 -10.11 0.74
N TYR A 183 7.15 -10.43 -0.55
CA TYR A 183 8.28 -10.96 -1.29
C TYR A 183 8.53 -10.07 -2.49
N SER A 184 9.74 -9.52 -2.59
CA SER A 184 10.15 -8.76 -3.77
C SER A 184 11.66 -8.82 -3.95
N ALA A 185 12.09 -8.54 -5.18
CA ALA A 185 13.50 -8.32 -5.45
C ALA A 185 13.98 -7.05 -4.74
N LEU A 186 15.19 -7.10 -4.16
CA LEU A 186 15.82 -5.89 -3.62
C LEU A 186 16.15 -4.97 -4.79
N ARG A 187 15.71 -3.71 -4.76
CA ARG A 187 16.25 -2.75 -5.72
C ARG A 187 17.73 -2.53 -5.38
N LYS A 188 18.59 -2.55 -6.40
CA LYS A 188 20.06 -2.51 -6.27
C LYS A 188 20.59 -1.27 -5.53
N ASP A 189 19.77 -0.25 -5.36
CA ASP A 189 20.07 1.02 -4.72
C ASP A 189 19.64 1.09 -3.24
N TRP A 190 19.00 0.05 -2.69
CA TRP A 190 18.49 0.08 -1.32
C TRP A 190 19.62 -0.06 -0.30
N ARG A 191 19.96 1.07 0.33
CA ARG A 191 20.85 1.13 1.49
C ARG A 191 20.04 0.99 2.78
N LEU A 192 19.55 -0.22 3.04
CA LEU A 192 18.82 -0.52 4.26
C LEU A 192 19.77 -0.52 5.46
N ARG A 193 19.35 0.12 6.55
CA ARG A 193 20.04 0.08 7.84
C ARG A 193 19.01 -0.06 8.96
N GLU A 194 19.34 -0.78 10.03
CA GLU A 194 18.47 -0.81 11.21
C GLU A 194 18.27 0.60 11.77
N GLY A 195 17.05 0.89 12.23
CA GLY A 195 16.60 2.20 12.67
C GLY A 195 16.20 3.17 11.55
N SER A 196 16.56 2.90 10.29
CA SER A 196 16.21 3.82 9.21
C SER A 196 14.74 3.74 8.81
N VAL A 197 14.18 4.89 8.45
CA VAL A 197 12.78 5.06 8.06
C VAL A 197 12.68 5.12 6.54
N PHE A 198 11.80 4.29 5.97
CA PHE A 198 11.53 4.24 4.55
C PHE A 198 10.06 4.52 4.27
N ARG A 199 9.83 4.83 3.01
CA ARG A 199 8.50 4.98 2.44
C ARG A 199 8.33 3.94 1.35
N LEU A 200 7.22 3.20 1.40
CA LEU A 200 6.87 2.28 0.32
C LEU A 200 6.61 3.09 -0.96
N GLY A 201 7.21 2.67 -2.08
CA GLY A 201 7.02 3.34 -3.38
C GLY A 201 5.63 3.09 -3.97
N GLY A 202 5.16 1.85 -3.85
CA GLY A 202 3.84 1.42 -4.28
C GLY A 202 3.11 0.62 -3.20
N PHE A 203 2.04 -0.05 -3.62
CA PHE A 203 1.32 -1.00 -2.79
C PHE A 203 2.21 -2.22 -2.49
N ALA A 204 2.18 -2.69 -1.25
CA ALA A 204 2.87 -3.92 -0.85
C ALA A 204 1.85 -4.97 -0.43
N ASP A 205 1.68 -6.00 -1.27
CA ASP A 205 0.82 -7.15 -0.99
C ASP A 205 1.53 -8.09 0.00
N GLY A 206 0.94 -8.25 1.17
CA GLY A 206 1.45 -9.08 2.25
C GLY A 206 0.54 -10.27 2.55
N SER A 207 1.16 -11.41 2.84
CA SER A 207 0.49 -12.63 3.29
C SER A 207 0.83 -12.92 4.75
N HIS A 208 -0.12 -13.42 5.52
CA HIS A 208 0.15 -13.92 6.87
C HIS A 208 1.00 -15.21 6.88
N ARG A 209 1.12 -15.89 5.72
CA ARG A 209 1.94 -17.10 5.59
C ARG A 209 3.32 -16.77 5.08
N ARG A 210 4.34 -17.25 5.80
CA ARG A 210 5.71 -17.26 5.29
C ARG A 210 5.84 -18.35 4.21
N SER A 211 6.20 -17.98 3.00
CA SER A 211 6.53 -18.87 1.89
C SER A 211 8.03 -18.78 1.63
N ALA A 212 8.74 -19.88 1.82
CA ALA A 212 10.19 -19.91 1.70
C ALA A 212 10.69 -20.06 0.25
N ALA A 213 9.79 -20.06 -0.74
CA ALA A 213 10.05 -20.77 -1.98
C ALA A 213 10.85 -19.99 -3.05
N GLU A 214 10.69 -18.67 -3.21
CA GLU A 214 11.11 -18.04 -4.48
C GLU A 214 11.57 -16.57 -4.40
N ALA A 215 11.79 -16.02 -3.20
CA ALA A 215 12.11 -14.60 -3.05
C ALA A 215 13.60 -14.36 -2.80
N GLU A 216 14.17 -13.34 -3.47
CA GLU A 216 15.51 -12.83 -3.14
C GLU A 216 15.53 -12.20 -1.74
N VAL A 217 14.47 -11.45 -1.39
CA VAL A 217 14.32 -10.79 -0.08
C VAL A 217 12.92 -10.98 0.47
N GLU A 218 12.87 -11.35 1.74
CA GLU A 218 11.65 -11.47 2.54
C GLU A 218 11.45 -10.19 3.35
N TRP A 219 10.27 -9.58 3.23
CA TRP A 219 9.86 -8.40 3.97
C TRP A 219 8.84 -8.81 5.01
N CYS A 220 9.14 -8.64 6.29
CA CYS A 220 8.21 -8.91 7.38
C CYS A 220 7.71 -7.59 7.96
N PHE A 221 6.45 -7.24 7.70
CA PHE A 221 5.80 -6.09 8.31
C PHE A 221 5.16 -6.50 9.64
N GLU A 222 5.64 -5.93 10.73
CA GLU A 222 5.14 -6.08 12.08
C GLU A 222 4.11 -4.98 12.37
N ILE A 223 2.83 -5.36 12.36
CA ILE A 223 1.70 -4.48 12.64
C ILE A 223 1.26 -4.71 14.10
N PRO A 224 1.37 -3.72 14.99
CA PRO A 224 0.92 -3.87 16.37
C PRO A 224 -0.59 -4.03 16.44
N GLY A 225 -1.04 -4.93 17.30
CA GLY A 225 -2.45 -5.14 17.61
C GLY A 225 -3.11 -3.82 18.03
N GLY A 226 -4.32 -3.60 17.51
CA GLY A 226 -5.14 -2.43 17.82
C GLY A 226 -4.68 -1.09 17.22
N LYS A 227 -3.58 -1.03 16.43
CA LYS A 227 -3.20 0.20 15.73
C LYS A 227 -3.85 0.31 14.35
N GLN A 228 -4.24 1.53 13.99
CA GLN A 228 -4.70 1.86 12.64
C GLN A 228 -3.48 2.06 11.73
N VAL A 229 -3.14 1.00 10.99
CA VAL A 229 -2.21 1.04 9.86
C VAL A 229 -3.05 1.18 8.58
N PRO A 230 -2.59 1.96 7.56
CA PRO A 230 -3.26 2.07 6.26
C PRO A 230 -3.22 0.76 5.47
N LEU A 231 -4.02 -0.20 5.92
CA LEU A 231 -4.06 -1.57 5.44
C LEU A 231 -5.39 -1.84 4.74
N LEU A 232 -5.29 -2.36 3.52
CA LEU A 232 -6.44 -2.82 2.75
C LEU A 232 -6.59 -4.32 2.98
N TYR A 233 -7.82 -4.77 3.25
CA TYR A 233 -8.13 -6.18 3.40
C TYR A 233 -8.87 -6.69 2.16
N LEU A 234 -8.30 -7.68 1.50
CA LEU A 234 -8.92 -8.35 0.36
C LEU A 234 -9.42 -9.72 0.82
N ASP A 235 -10.73 -9.89 0.70
CA ASP A 235 -11.42 -11.05 1.22
C ASP A 235 -11.12 -12.33 0.41
N PRO A 236 -10.91 -13.49 1.07
CA PRO A 236 -10.66 -14.77 0.42
C PRO A 236 -11.65 -15.14 -0.69
N GLU A 237 -12.92 -14.78 -0.51
CA GLU A 237 -13.97 -15.07 -1.50
C GLU A 237 -13.79 -14.23 -2.78
N LEU A 238 -13.04 -13.13 -2.69
CA LEU A 238 -12.77 -12.20 -3.78
C LEU A 238 -11.43 -12.46 -4.46
N THR A 239 -10.48 -13.07 -3.73
CA THR A 239 -9.15 -13.39 -4.26
C THR A 239 -9.15 -14.65 -5.12
N GLY A 240 -10.18 -15.49 -5.02
CA GLY A 240 -10.34 -16.73 -5.79
C GLY A 240 -9.42 -17.88 -5.35
N ASP A 241 -8.33 -17.57 -4.63
CA ASP A 241 -7.41 -18.53 -4.02
C ASP A 241 -7.83 -18.94 -2.59
N GLY A 242 -8.86 -18.30 -2.04
CA GLY A 242 -9.34 -18.57 -0.68
C GLY A 242 -8.36 -18.13 0.42
N VAL A 243 -7.40 -17.26 0.10
CA VAL A 243 -6.42 -16.75 1.05
C VAL A 243 -6.66 -15.25 1.29
N PRO A 244 -6.83 -14.80 2.55
CA PRO A 244 -6.98 -13.39 2.85
C PRO A 244 -5.67 -12.66 2.54
N ARG A 245 -5.77 -11.51 1.88
CA ARG A 245 -4.61 -10.66 1.56
C ARG A 245 -4.70 -9.32 2.25
N PHE A 246 -3.54 -8.81 2.60
CA PHE A 246 -3.39 -7.53 3.29
C PHE A 246 -2.44 -6.67 2.50
N VAL A 247 -2.94 -5.55 1.98
CA VAL A 247 -2.16 -4.68 1.11
C VAL A 247 -1.87 -3.37 1.82
N LEU A 248 -0.60 -3.07 2.02
CA LEU A 248 -0.18 -1.74 2.50
C LEU A 248 -0.28 -0.73 1.37
N GLN A 249 -0.81 0.44 1.69
CA GLN A 249 -0.97 1.53 0.72
C GLN A 249 0.41 2.11 0.31
N PRO A 250 0.52 2.70 -0.89
CA PRO A 250 1.70 3.45 -1.29
C PRO A 250 2.01 4.53 -0.30
N TYR A 251 3.29 4.86 -0.21
CA TYR A 251 3.79 5.92 0.64
C TYR A 251 3.61 5.69 2.15
N THR A 252 3.24 4.47 2.56
CA THR A 252 3.27 4.05 3.96
C THR A 252 4.70 4.14 4.50
N LEU A 253 4.85 4.76 5.67
CA LEU A 253 6.14 4.86 6.35
C LEU A 253 6.39 3.61 7.20
N VAL A 254 7.59 3.08 7.09
CA VAL A 254 8.05 1.89 7.81
C VAL A 254 9.45 2.14 8.37
N VAL A 255 9.78 1.48 9.47
CA VAL A 255 11.10 1.55 10.10
C VAL A 255 11.74 0.18 10.00
N VAL A 256 12.97 0.10 9.48
CA VAL A 256 13.74 -1.14 9.53
C VAL A 256 14.11 -1.42 10.98
N ARG A 257 13.50 -2.46 11.55
CA ARG A 257 13.74 -2.91 12.91
C ARG A 257 14.97 -3.80 12.99
N GLN A 258 15.08 -4.70 12.03
CA GLN A 258 16.11 -5.72 12.01
C GLN A 258 16.41 -6.13 10.57
N LEU A 259 17.68 -6.42 10.30
CA LEU A 259 18.15 -6.97 9.03
C LEU A 259 18.83 -8.30 9.26
N GLU A 260 18.33 -9.35 8.61
CA GLU A 260 19.03 -10.62 8.51
C GLU A 260 19.75 -10.66 7.18
N LEU A 261 21.08 -10.79 7.22
CA LEU A 261 21.91 -10.86 6.01
C LEU A 261 22.12 -12.31 5.58
N GLY A 262 21.89 -12.58 4.29
CA GLY A 262 22.34 -13.77 3.57
C GLY A 262 23.71 -13.57 2.93
N SER A 263 24.13 -14.52 2.08
CA SER A 263 25.44 -14.51 1.41
C SER A 263 25.60 -13.38 0.39
N GLU A 264 24.52 -12.87 -0.19
CA GLU A 264 24.54 -11.86 -1.25
C GLU A 264 23.91 -10.51 -0.85
N GLY A 265 23.48 -10.36 0.42
CA GLY A 265 22.80 -9.15 0.90
C GLY A 265 21.72 -9.44 1.92
N PRO A 266 20.81 -8.49 2.20
CA PRO A 266 19.66 -8.72 3.07
C PRO A 266 18.82 -9.90 2.57
N ARG A 267 18.57 -10.87 3.45
CA ARG A 267 17.68 -11.99 3.21
C ARG A 267 16.29 -11.71 3.80
N THR A 268 16.25 -11.21 5.03
CA THR A 268 15.01 -10.86 5.72
C THR A 268 15.11 -9.43 6.22
N VAL A 269 14.08 -8.63 5.95
CA VAL A 269 13.96 -7.26 6.44
C VAL A 269 12.73 -7.16 7.32
N TRP A 270 12.94 -6.91 8.60
CA TRP A 270 11.88 -6.70 9.57
C TRP A 270 11.52 -5.22 9.62
N LEU A 271 10.25 -4.91 9.40
CA LEU A 271 9.72 -3.56 9.29
C LEU A 271 8.64 -3.34 10.34
N GLY A 272 8.76 -2.27 11.12
CA GLY A 272 7.70 -1.80 12.02
C GLY A 272 7.13 -0.45 11.56
N PHE A 273 6.16 0.10 12.29
CA PHE A 273 5.58 1.40 11.97
C PHE A 273 6.07 2.49 12.93
N PRO A 274 6.29 3.73 12.44
CA PRO A 274 6.68 4.85 13.30
C PRO A 274 5.72 5.05 14.48
N GLY A 275 6.25 5.34 15.67
CA GLY A 275 5.46 5.54 16.89
C GLY A 275 5.25 4.28 17.75
N GLU A 276 5.89 3.16 17.41
CA GLU A 276 5.96 1.97 18.26
C GLU A 276 7.14 1.94 19.22
N LEU A 277 8.16 2.76 18.98
CA LEU A 277 9.44 2.60 19.67
C LEU A 277 9.40 2.86 21.18
N GLY A 278 8.32 3.41 21.74
CA GLY A 278 8.27 3.80 23.17
C GLY A 278 9.37 4.80 23.59
N GLN A 279 10.26 5.18 22.67
CA GLN A 279 11.26 6.21 22.83
C GLN A 279 10.51 7.54 22.81
N THR A 280 10.33 8.11 24.01
CA THR A 280 10.54 9.54 24.14
C THR A 280 11.92 9.81 23.59
N TRP A 281 11.99 10.39 22.40
CA TRP A 281 13.20 10.97 21.85
C TRP A 281 13.51 12.20 22.68
N GLU A 282 13.99 12.00 23.91
CA GLU A 282 14.59 13.06 24.69
C GLU A 282 15.93 13.36 24.02
N ALA A 283 15.95 14.48 23.29
CA ALA A 283 17.18 15.06 22.83
C ALA A 283 18.12 15.21 24.04
N PRO A 284 19.39 14.79 23.97
CA PRO A 284 20.37 15.30 24.91
C PRO A 284 20.46 16.80 24.63
N ILE A 285 19.82 17.59 25.49
CA ILE A 285 20.10 19.03 25.58
C ILE A 285 21.48 19.13 26.24
N GLY A 286 22.52 18.92 25.44
CA GLY A 286 23.90 19.28 25.73
C GLY A 286 24.22 20.61 25.04
N PRO A 287 25.04 21.47 25.68
CA PRO A 287 25.12 22.91 25.44
C PRO A 287 25.50 23.34 24.03
#